data_AF-A0A7D6ZWH0-F1
#
_entry.id   AF-A0A7D6ZWH0-F1
#
_cell.length_a   1.000
_cell.length_b   1.000
_cell.length_c   1.000
_cell.angle_alpha   90.00
_cell.angle_beta   90.00
_cell.angle_gamma   90.00
#
_symmetry.space_group_name_H-M   'P 1'
#
loop_
_entity.id
_entity.type
_entity.pdbx_description
1 polymer ?
#
loop_
_entity_poly.entity_id
_entity_poly.type
_entity_poly.pdbx_seq_one_letter_code
_entity_poly.pdbx_strand_id
1 'polypeptide(L)'
;MRKKKGEIQQFLIQMIGIIVSFAMLIYGVYYSKTIITYNNVNQVARKYILIMETTGQLKEGNRTKLISTLINMGLKDVDLGYIDYDTQKEYGEEVVLEINFTQNIPKLNIDGLNFSFTSEEKDVTITKSSIAKYWKKNG
;
A
#
# COMPACT_ATOMS: atom_id res chain seq x y z
N MET A 1 17.63 -6.14 -56.93
CA MET A 1 17.69 -5.41 -55.65
C MET A 1 16.67 -6.00 -54.67
N ARG A 2 17.06 -6.86 -53.70
CA ARG A 2 16.14 -7.55 -52.76
C ARG A 2 16.58 -7.51 -51.28
N LYS A 3 17.55 -6.66 -50.90
CA LYS A 3 18.09 -6.62 -49.53
C LYS A 3 17.44 -5.59 -48.57
N LYS A 4 16.65 -4.63 -49.05
CA LYS A 4 16.11 -3.54 -48.21
C LYS A 4 14.93 -3.90 -47.29
N LYS A 5 14.18 -4.99 -47.56
CA LYS A 5 12.95 -5.30 -46.79
C LYS A 5 13.22 -5.83 -45.37
N GLY A 6 14.30 -6.58 -45.17
CA GLY A 6 14.65 -7.16 -43.86
C GLY A 6 15.13 -6.11 -42.85
N GLU A 7 15.92 -5.13 -43.30
CA GLU A 7 16.43 -4.05 -42.45
C GLU A 7 15.29 -3.15 -41.96
N ILE A 8 14.36 -2.75 -42.84
CA ILE A 8 13.22 -1.90 -42.46
C ILE A 8 12.32 -2.60 -41.44
N GLN A 9 12.11 -3.91 -41.57
CA GLN A 9 11.31 -4.68 -40.62
C GLN A 9 11.99 -4.80 -39.26
N GLN A 10 13.32 -4.97 -39.22
CA GLN A 10 14.08 -4.97 -37.97
C GLN A 10 14.03 -3.59 -37.27
N PHE A 11 14.17 -2.50 -38.02
CA PHE A 11 14.02 -1.15 -37.48
C PHE A 11 12.62 -0.88 -36.92
N LEU A 12 11.57 -1.35 -37.60
CA LEU A 12 10.18 -1.26 -37.13
C LEU A 12 9.97 -1.99 -35.80
N ILE A 13 10.49 -3.22 -35.69
CA ILE A 13 10.40 -4.02 -34.47
C ILE A 13 11.15 -3.35 -33.30
N GLN A 14 12.34 -2.82 -33.55
CA GLN A 14 13.11 -2.08 -32.54
C GLN A 14 12.37 -0.82 -32.09
N MET A 15 11.77 -0.07 -33.02
CA MET A 15 11.01 1.13 -32.71
C MET A 15 9.77 0.82 -31.85
N ILE A 16 9.02 -0.23 -32.19
CA ILE A 16 7.89 -0.70 -31.37
C ILE A 16 8.39 -1.13 -29.98
N GLY A 17 9.51 -1.84 -29.90
CA GLY A 17 10.11 -2.24 -28.62
C GLY A 17 10.45 -1.05 -27.71
N ILE A 18 10.99 0.02 -28.27
CA ILE A 18 11.28 1.25 -27.52
C ILE A 18 9.98 1.90 -27.02
N ILE A 19 8.96 2.01 -27.87
CA ILE A 19 7.66 2.60 -27.51
C ILE A 19 7.01 1.81 -26.37
N VAL A 20 6.97 0.48 -26.48
CA VAL A 20 6.41 -0.40 -25.44
C VAL A 20 7.19 -0.27 -24.14
N SER A 21 8.52 -0.21 -24.19
CA SER A 21 9.36 -0.05 -23.00
C SER A 21 9.10 1.30 -22.30
N PHE A 22 8.98 2.38 -23.07
CA PHE A 22 8.62 3.70 -22.53
C PHE A 22 7.22 3.71 -21.92
N ALA A 23 6.24 3.06 -22.57
CA ALA A 23 4.89 2.93 -22.04
C ALA A 23 4.88 2.18 -20.69
N MET A 24 5.67 1.11 -20.55
CA MET A 24 5.81 0.40 -19.28
C MET A 24 6.44 1.28 -18.19
N LEU A 25 7.45 2.09 -18.52
CA LEU A 25 8.06 3.02 -17.56
C LEU A 25 7.06 4.07 -17.07
N ILE A 26 6.29 4.67 -17.99
CA ILE A 26 5.25 5.65 -17.65
C ILE A 26 4.19 5.00 -16.75
N TYR A 27 3.76 3.78 -17.10
CA TYR A 27 2.83 3.02 -16.28
C TYR A 27 3.39 2.74 -14.87
N GLY A 28 4.66 2.32 -14.77
CA GLY A 28 5.34 2.11 -13.48
C GLY A 28 5.40 3.37 -12.63
N VAL A 29 5.72 4.53 -13.22
CA VAL A 29 5.72 5.82 -12.53
C VAL A 29 4.30 6.18 -12.07
N TYR A 30 3.28 5.93 -12.89
CA TYR A 30 1.89 6.23 -12.54
C TYR A 30 1.40 5.39 -11.34
N TYR A 31 1.81 4.12 -11.23
CA TYR A 31 1.52 3.26 -10.09
C TYR A 31 2.41 3.50 -8.87
N SER A 32 3.57 4.15 -9.04
CA SER A 32 4.53 4.36 -7.95
C SER A 32 3.91 5.08 -6.75
N LYS A 33 3.01 6.06 -6.98
CA LYS A 33 2.33 6.79 -5.91
C LYS A 33 1.49 5.85 -5.04
N THR A 34 0.71 4.96 -5.64
CA THR A 34 -0.10 3.96 -4.93
C THR A 34 0.77 3.02 -4.12
N ILE A 35 1.89 2.56 -4.69
CA ILE A 35 2.85 1.67 -3.99
C ILE A 35 3.50 2.39 -2.80
N ILE A 36 3.92 3.65 -2.98
CA ILE A 36 4.52 4.46 -1.91
C ILE A 36 3.53 4.66 -0.78
N THR A 37 2.27 5.02 -1.08
CA THR A 37 1.21 5.16 -0.07
C THR A 37 1.02 3.86 0.71
N TYR A 38 0.84 2.74 0.01
CA TYR A 38 0.69 1.42 0.63
C TYR A 38 1.88 1.05 1.54
N ASN A 39 3.11 1.33 1.09
CA ASN A 39 4.31 1.09 1.88
C ASN A 39 4.41 1.99 3.11
N ASN A 40 4.01 3.26 2.99
CA ASN A 40 3.99 4.20 4.12
C ASN A 40 2.97 3.76 5.17
N VAL A 41 1.75 3.37 4.77
CA VAL A 41 0.75 2.83 5.71
C VAL A 41 1.25 1.56 6.37
N ASN A 42 1.89 0.65 5.63
CA ASN A 42 2.50 -0.55 6.20
C ASN A 42 3.59 -0.23 7.24
N GLN A 43 4.40 0.80 7.01
CA GLN A 43 5.42 1.24 7.97
C GLN A 43 4.78 1.82 9.23
N VAL A 44 3.73 2.61 9.08
CA VAL A 44 2.94 3.12 10.21
C VAL A 44 2.33 1.96 10.99
N ALA A 45 1.67 1.01 10.33
CA ALA A 45 1.09 -0.18 10.95
C ALA A 45 2.15 -0.96 11.76
N ARG A 46 3.35 -1.16 11.18
CA ARG A 46 4.48 -1.79 11.88
C ARG A 46 4.92 -1.03 13.14
N LYS A 47 4.95 0.30 13.08
CA LYS A 47 5.28 1.11 14.26
C LYS A 47 4.27 0.90 15.39
N TYR A 48 2.98 0.86 15.06
CA TYR A 48 1.93 0.73 16.07
C TYR A 48 1.75 -0.70 16.57
N ILE A 49 1.98 -1.74 15.75
CA ILE A 49 2.01 -3.11 16.25
C ILE A 49 3.18 -3.33 17.22
N LEU A 50 4.36 -2.72 16.99
CA LEU A 50 5.47 -2.76 17.94
C LEU A 50 5.13 -2.09 19.29
N ILE A 51 4.36 -1.00 19.24
CA ILE A 51 3.85 -0.38 20.47
C ILE A 51 2.93 -1.37 21.19
N MET A 52 1.99 -2.01 20.47
CA MET A 52 1.11 -3.02 21.02
C MET A 52 1.86 -4.24 21.57
N GLU A 53 2.97 -4.65 20.96
CA GLU A 53 3.85 -5.70 21.52
C GLU A 53 4.35 -5.32 22.91
N THR A 54 4.70 -4.04 23.12
CA THR A 54 5.24 -3.56 24.40
C THR A 54 4.17 -3.28 25.45
N THR A 55 2.96 -2.89 25.05
CA THR A 55 1.90 -2.44 25.96
C THR A 55 0.75 -3.45 26.11
N GLY A 56 0.69 -4.48 25.27
CA GLY A 56 -0.40 -5.47 25.21
C GLY A 56 -1.71 -4.93 24.62
N GLN A 57 -1.78 -3.63 24.28
CA GLN A 57 -2.98 -2.99 23.74
C GLN A 57 -2.64 -1.67 23.05
N LEU A 58 -3.51 -1.20 22.16
CA LEU A 58 -3.38 0.13 21.56
C LEU A 58 -4.10 1.18 22.41
N LYS A 59 -3.34 1.92 23.22
CA LYS A 59 -3.89 3.00 24.06
C LYS A 59 -4.60 4.07 23.22
N GLU A 60 -5.65 4.69 23.78
CA GLU A 60 -6.45 5.73 23.12
C GLU A 60 -5.60 6.88 22.53
N GLY A 61 -4.59 7.36 23.27
CA GLY A 61 -3.69 8.40 22.78
C GLY A 61 -2.84 7.98 21.56
N ASN A 62 -2.51 6.69 21.44
CA ASN A 62 -1.81 6.15 20.27
C ASN A 62 -2.76 5.92 19.10
N ARG A 63 -4.03 5.59 19.37
CA ARG A 63 -5.08 5.49 18.36
C ARG A 63 -5.32 6.83 17.66
N THR A 64 -5.53 7.89 18.42
CA THR A 64 -5.75 9.24 17.84
C THR A 64 -4.56 9.69 17.01
N LYS A 65 -3.33 9.39 17.47
CA LYS A 65 -2.11 9.65 16.70
C LYS A 65 -2.02 8.80 15.43
N LEU A 66 -2.42 7.53 15.48
CA LEU A 66 -2.46 6.64 14.30
C LEU A 66 -3.43 7.20 13.25
N ILE A 67 -4.68 7.47 13.63
CA ILE A 67 -5.70 8.02 12.74
C ILE A 67 -5.24 9.36 12.17
N SER A 68 -4.74 10.27 13.01
CA SER A 68 -4.22 11.57 12.54
C SER A 68 -3.05 11.41 11.56
N THR A 69 -2.14 10.46 11.81
CA THR A 69 -1.02 10.17 10.90
C THR A 69 -1.53 9.68 9.54
N LEU A 70 -2.55 8.82 9.52
CA LEU A 70 -3.14 8.27 8.29
C LEU A 70 -3.91 9.35 7.51
N ILE A 71 -4.66 10.22 8.18
CA ILE A 71 -5.33 11.37 7.56
C ILE A 71 -4.31 12.35 6.97
N ASN A 72 -3.21 12.64 7.69
CA ASN A 72 -2.13 13.49 7.21
C ASN A 72 -1.39 12.90 5.98
N MET A 73 -1.50 11.60 5.74
CA MET A 73 -0.99 10.95 4.52
C MET A 73 -1.93 11.14 3.31
N GLY A 74 -3.07 11.83 3.48
CA GLY A 74 -4.04 12.09 2.43
C GLY A 74 -4.99 10.91 2.14
N LEU A 75 -5.11 9.97 3.09
CA LEU A 75 -6.04 8.84 2.99
C LEU A 75 -7.45 9.29 3.37
N LYS A 76 -8.45 8.74 2.67
CA LYS A 76 -9.86 8.95 2.96
C LYS A 76 -10.45 7.75 3.71
N ASP A 77 -11.54 8.00 4.42
CA ASP A 77 -12.37 6.96 5.05
C ASP A 77 -11.53 5.98 5.90
N VAL A 78 -10.59 6.54 6.66
CA VAL A 78 -9.69 5.77 7.51
C VAL A 78 -10.48 5.23 8.70
N ASP A 79 -10.52 3.91 8.80
CA ASP A 79 -11.09 3.19 9.93
C ASP A 79 -10.11 2.15 10.48
N LEU A 80 -10.27 1.85 11.76
CA LEU A 80 -9.49 0.85 12.47
C LEU A 80 -10.44 -0.30 12.81
N GLY A 81 -10.43 -1.34 11.99
CA GLY A 81 -11.38 -2.45 12.08
C GLY A 81 -11.14 -3.31 13.34
N TYR A 82 -10.49 -4.46 13.17
CA TYR A 82 -10.14 -5.31 14.30
C TYR A 82 -8.90 -4.77 15.04
N ILE A 83 -9.12 -4.22 16.22
CA ILE A 83 -8.06 -3.97 17.21
C ILE A 83 -8.54 -4.56 18.54
N ASP A 84 -7.63 -5.20 19.26
CA ASP A 84 -7.86 -5.60 20.65
C ASP A 84 -7.93 -4.35 21.55
N TYR A 85 -9.11 -3.73 21.60
CA TYR A 85 -9.37 -2.49 22.34
C TYR A 85 -9.62 -2.71 23.83
N ASP A 86 -10.35 -3.76 24.18
CA ASP A 86 -10.93 -3.92 25.52
C ASP A 86 -10.12 -4.80 26.46
N THR A 87 -9.11 -5.49 25.95
CA THR A 87 -8.35 -6.44 26.77
C THR A 87 -6.87 -6.20 26.55
N GLN A 88 -6.20 -5.72 27.60
CA GLN A 88 -4.75 -5.72 27.62
C GLN A 88 -4.26 -7.17 27.52
N LYS A 89 -3.60 -7.48 26.40
CA LYS A 89 -3.05 -8.79 26.14
C LYS A 89 -1.90 -9.10 27.09
N GLU A 90 -1.87 -10.33 27.58
CA GLU A 90 -0.80 -10.87 28.40
C GLU A 90 0.42 -11.24 27.56
N TYR A 91 1.54 -11.51 28.22
CA TYR A 91 2.75 -11.98 27.55
C TYR A 91 2.46 -13.30 26.81
N GLY A 92 2.78 -13.34 25.52
CA GLY A 92 2.55 -14.50 24.67
C GLY A 92 1.21 -14.49 23.93
N GLU A 93 0.31 -13.55 24.22
CA GLU A 93 -0.96 -13.42 23.50
C GLU A 93 -0.81 -12.64 22.18
N GLU A 94 -1.67 -12.93 21.21
CA GLU A 94 -1.68 -12.25 19.92
C GLU A 94 -2.26 -10.83 20.05
N VAL A 95 -1.58 -9.87 19.44
CA VAL A 95 -2.05 -8.52 19.21
C VAL A 95 -2.28 -8.33 17.72
N VAL A 96 -3.44 -7.79 17.34
CA VAL A 96 -3.79 -7.53 15.94
C VAL A 96 -4.10 -6.06 15.72
N LEU A 97 -3.60 -5.51 14.61
CA LEU A 97 -3.89 -4.18 14.11
C LEU A 97 -4.42 -4.28 12.68
N GLU A 98 -5.67 -3.87 12.48
CA GLU A 98 -6.27 -3.70 11.18
C GLU A 98 -6.50 -2.22 10.86
N ILE A 99 -6.08 -1.81 9.66
CA ILE A 99 -6.29 -0.46 9.13
C ILE A 99 -7.03 -0.58 7.80
N ASN A 100 -8.21 0.03 7.74
CA ASN A 100 -9.05 0.12 6.55
C ASN A 100 -8.99 1.56 6.03
N PHE A 101 -8.81 1.74 4.72
CA PHE A 101 -8.83 3.07 4.10
C PHE A 101 -9.17 2.98 2.62
N THR A 102 -9.72 4.08 2.10
CA THR A 102 -9.99 4.21 0.66
C THR A 102 -8.83 4.92 -0.01
N GLN A 103 -8.34 4.34 -1.13
CA GLN A 103 -7.32 4.97 -1.96
C GLN A 103 -7.71 4.96 -3.43
N ASN A 104 -7.25 6.00 -4.12
CA ASN A 104 -7.36 6.12 -5.56
C ASN A 104 -6.28 5.27 -6.23
N ILE A 105 -6.70 4.21 -6.93
CA ILE A 105 -5.81 3.34 -7.69
C ILE A 105 -5.91 3.72 -9.17
N PRO A 106 -4.78 3.99 -9.83
CA PRO A 106 -4.77 4.21 -11.26
C PRO A 106 -5.28 2.99 -12.01
N LYS A 107 -6.08 3.20 -13.05
CA LYS A 107 -6.64 2.16 -13.90
C LYS A 107 -6.45 2.55 -15.36
N LEU A 108 -5.78 1.67 -16.10
CA LEU A 108 -5.67 1.79 -17.55
C LEU A 108 -6.90 1.13 -18.18
N ASN A 109 -7.68 1.91 -18.92
CA ASN A 109 -8.77 1.39 -19.73
C ASN A 109 -8.32 1.33 -21.20
N ILE A 110 -8.50 0.16 -21.81
CA ILE A 110 -8.11 -0.13 -23.18
C ILE A 110 -9.36 -0.52 -23.96
N ASP A 111 -9.75 0.32 -24.90
CA ASP A 111 -10.86 0.04 -25.83
C ASP A 111 -10.34 0.17 -27.27
N GLY A 112 -9.99 -0.98 -27.86
CA GLY A 112 -9.34 -1.03 -29.17
C GLY A 112 -7.97 -0.32 -29.18
N LEU A 113 -7.87 0.77 -29.94
CA LEU A 113 -6.68 1.65 -30.01
C LEU A 113 -6.77 2.84 -29.04
N ASN A 114 -7.86 3.00 -28.30
CA ASN A 114 -8.03 4.07 -27.33
C ASN A 114 -7.52 3.62 -25.97
N PHE A 115 -6.60 4.41 -25.40
CA PHE A 115 -6.04 4.23 -24.07
C PHE A 115 -6.46 5.42 -23.22
N SER A 116 -7.08 5.16 -22.07
CA SER A 116 -7.39 6.21 -21.09
C SER A 116 -6.91 5.82 -19.71
N PHE A 117 -6.32 6.79 -19.01
CA PHE A 117 -5.93 6.66 -17.61
C PHE A 117 -7.06 7.21 -16.76
N THR A 118 -7.67 6.33 -15.97
CA THR A 118 -8.72 6.67 -15.01
C THR A 118 -8.23 6.37 -13.60
N SER A 119 -8.96 6.85 -12.59
CA SER A 119 -8.71 6.51 -11.19
C SER A 119 -9.97 5.87 -10.64
N GLU A 120 -9.80 4.77 -9.93
CA GLU A 120 -10.88 4.06 -9.24
C GLU A 120 -10.61 4.14 -7.73
N GLU A 121 -11.61 4.56 -6.97
CA GLU A 121 -11.56 4.48 -5.50
C GLU A 121 -11.72 3.02 -5.10
N LYS A 122 -10.75 2.51 -4.33
CA LYS A 122 -10.76 1.14 -3.85
C LYS A 122 -10.43 1.10 -2.37
N ASP A 123 -11.20 0.32 -1.64
CA ASP A 123 -10.96 0.05 -0.23
C ASP A 123 -9.80 -0.94 -0.07
N VAL A 124 -8.90 -0.59 0.83
CA VAL A 124 -7.70 -1.37 1.13
C VAL A 124 -7.62 -1.62 2.62
N THR A 125 -7.47 -2.89 2.96
CA THR A 125 -7.25 -3.36 4.33
C THR A 125 -5.80 -3.77 4.49
N ILE A 126 -5.15 -3.26 5.54
CA ILE A 126 -3.83 -3.70 5.99
C ILE A 126 -3.98 -4.30 7.38
N THR A 127 -3.68 -5.58 7.49
CA THR A 127 -3.66 -6.31 8.76
C THR A 127 -2.21 -6.63 9.15
N LYS A 128 -1.88 -6.40 10.42
CA LYS A 128 -0.64 -6.84 11.05
C LYS A 128 -0.98 -7.53 12.37
N SER A 129 -0.39 -8.70 12.59
CA SER A 129 -0.42 -9.34 13.90
C SER A 129 0.99 -9.55 14.42
N SER A 130 1.09 -9.62 15.74
CA SER A 130 2.33 -9.96 16.45
C SER A 130 1.99 -10.56 17.82
N ILE A 131 3.02 -10.90 18.59
CA ILE A 131 2.89 -11.46 19.92
C ILE A 131 3.24 -10.39 20.95
N ALA A 132 2.36 -10.18 21.93
CA ALA A 132 2.61 -9.32 23.05
C ALA A 132 3.82 -9.81 23.85
N LYS A 133 4.82 -8.94 23.99
CA LYS A 133 6.02 -9.14 24.80
C LYS A 133 5.96 -8.29 26.06
N TYR A 134 4.74 -7.98 26.53
CA TYR A 134 4.53 -7.16 27.71
C TYR A 134 5.28 -7.73 28.91
N TRP A 135 6.32 -7.03 29.36
CA TRP A 135 7.00 -7.35 30.61
C TRP A 135 6.29 -6.56 31.72
N LYS A 136 5.56 -7.24 32.61
CA LYS A 136 5.23 -6.65 33.91
C LYS A 136 6.57 -6.32 34.57
N LYS A 137 6.86 -5.03 34.73
CA LYS A 137 7.95 -4.58 35.60
C LYS A 137 7.51 -4.95 37.03
N ASN A 138 7.93 -6.12 37.50
CA ASN A 138 7.76 -6.51 38.88
C ASN A 138 8.63 -5.58 39.74
N GLY A 139 8.00 -4.79 40.61
CA GLY A 139 8.66 -4.01 41.68
C GLY A 139 9.19 -2.66 41.24
#